data_AF-A0A6C0HZU0-F1
#
_entry.id   AF-A0A6C0HZU0-F1
#
_cell.length_a   1.000
_cell.length_b   1.000
_cell.length_c   1.000
_cell.angle_alpha   90.00
_cell.angle_beta   90.00
_cell.angle_gamma   90.00
#
_symmetry.space_group_name_H-M   'P 1'
#
loop_
_entity.id
_entity.type
_entity.pdbx_description
1 polymer ?
#
loop_
_entity_poly.entity_id
_entity_poly.type
_entity_poly.pdbx_seq_one_letter_code
_entity_poly.pdbx_strand_id
1 'polypeptide(L)'
;MDFIFIIYSCKHNLHKSILIYELLRDKLPTCKTFIVYGEPELDSDYEFRDNAKFLALKCGDFYENLCEKTITVCKIISVLFPEIKGIFKCDDDIFPNIQKINEMILYINENSIDYLGNKVFLHESNNTTHHFNKCSNESFNIGKRVHSCYCCTGPLYYLSKLSIDIISKIESIKEYFYEDIMIGHILYKYGIYPHYYKTYYDEFENIDKGCFQNYQNYKKLFVKLHGGLGNQLFQVAAAYNFSKKNNMILILLYPNENYSVSMTHNICADEFLKTIFSKFNYAIYENVDLSNVKKLEIMDCFKYDDSIIFDSDTFIYGYFQNKKYIENLKEVLSLFENRELCQQLMYKYPELENSYFIHVRRGDYLLNGFSDIYNFDKDSYYTKAIEMIYSIDANPHFFIFSDDIDFVENYPIFSSLNKTIVKRMTTQRMTIQRMTTIEEFFMMSLCRNGGICANSTFSGWASNMIRNPEKVIIVPKNWINIGYEYEIPFNYTYSL
;
A
#
# COMPACT_ATOMS: atom_id res chain seq x y z
N MET A 1 11.40 -14.56 -10.73
CA MET A 1 10.72 -14.92 -9.48
C MET A 1 11.76 -15.64 -8.67
N ASP A 2 12.16 -15.05 -7.56
CA ASP A 2 13.32 -15.50 -6.78
C ASP A 2 12.87 -16.16 -5.48
N PHE A 3 11.74 -15.73 -4.93
CA PHE A 3 11.24 -16.20 -3.64
C PHE A 3 9.79 -16.66 -3.73
N ILE A 4 9.38 -17.48 -2.77
CA ILE A 4 7.98 -17.83 -2.55
C ILE A 4 7.57 -17.34 -1.17
N PHE A 5 6.42 -16.70 -1.08
CA PHE A 5 5.81 -16.30 0.19
C PHE A 5 4.60 -17.21 0.47
N ILE A 6 4.66 -18.04 1.50
CA ILE A 6 3.58 -18.95 1.87
C ILE A 6 2.86 -18.45 3.12
N ILE A 7 1.54 -18.33 3.02
CA ILE A 7 0.64 -18.00 4.12
C ILE A 7 0.04 -19.33 4.59
N TYR A 8 0.46 -19.81 5.75
CA TYR A 8 -0.09 -21.00 6.36
C TYR A 8 -1.48 -20.73 6.90
N SER A 9 -2.41 -21.60 6.53
CA SER A 9 -3.77 -21.58 7.05
C SER A 9 -4.34 -23.00 7.10
N CYS A 10 -5.63 -23.08 7.40
CA CYS A 10 -6.45 -24.28 7.31
C CYS A 10 -7.76 -23.94 6.59
N LYS A 11 -8.49 -24.96 6.12
CA LYS A 11 -9.76 -24.82 5.41
C LYS A 11 -10.76 -23.91 6.14
N HIS A 12 -10.79 -23.97 7.46
CA HIS A 12 -11.67 -23.14 8.29
C HIS A 12 -11.28 -21.64 8.28
N ASN A 13 -9.99 -21.34 8.16
CA ASN A 13 -9.43 -20.00 8.29
C ASN A 13 -9.04 -19.35 6.94
N LEU A 14 -9.29 -19.98 5.79
CA LEU A 14 -8.90 -19.43 4.49
C LEU A 14 -9.38 -17.99 4.25
N HIS A 15 -10.55 -17.64 4.78
CA HIS A 15 -11.09 -16.27 4.71
C HIS A 15 -10.14 -15.22 5.33
N LYS A 16 -9.40 -15.58 6.39
CA LYS A 16 -8.41 -14.72 7.05
C LYS A 16 -7.19 -14.50 6.16
N SER A 17 -6.76 -15.56 5.46
CA SER A 17 -5.59 -15.53 4.58
C SER A 17 -5.82 -14.79 3.27
N ILE A 18 -7.07 -14.68 2.79
CA ILE A 18 -7.38 -13.94 1.56
C ILE A 18 -6.96 -12.49 1.69
N LEU A 19 -7.26 -11.83 2.82
CA LEU A 19 -6.84 -10.43 3.01
C LEU A 19 -5.31 -10.30 3.00
N ILE A 20 -4.60 -11.18 3.71
CA ILE A 20 -3.13 -11.18 3.75
C ILE A 20 -2.55 -11.41 2.36
N TYR A 21 -3.13 -12.34 1.58
CA TYR A 21 -2.76 -12.57 0.19
C TYR A 21 -2.95 -11.32 -0.66
N GLU A 22 -4.09 -10.64 -0.55
CA GLU A 22 -4.34 -9.39 -1.28
C GLU A 22 -3.40 -8.27 -0.87
N LEU A 23 -2.99 -8.23 0.40
CA LEU A 23 -2.00 -7.30 0.89
C LEU A 23 -0.58 -7.61 0.38
N LEU A 24 -0.24 -8.85 0.04
CA LEU A 24 1.10 -9.25 -0.42
C LEU A 24 1.25 -9.34 -1.95
N ARG A 25 0.22 -9.85 -2.65
CA ARG A 25 0.26 -10.13 -4.10
C ARG A 25 0.69 -8.90 -4.89
N ASP A 26 1.54 -9.11 -5.90
CA ASP A 26 1.99 -8.06 -6.83
C ASP A 26 2.77 -6.88 -6.20
N LYS A 27 2.94 -6.88 -4.87
CA LYS A 27 3.68 -5.85 -4.10
C LYS A 27 5.09 -6.26 -3.70
N LEU A 28 5.41 -7.54 -3.86
CA LEU A 28 6.73 -8.11 -3.68
C LEU A 28 7.22 -8.60 -5.06
N PRO A 29 7.90 -7.75 -5.87
CA PRO A 29 8.15 -8.03 -7.28
C PRO A 29 8.94 -9.32 -7.56
N THR A 30 9.73 -9.77 -6.59
CA THR A 30 10.56 -10.97 -6.68
C THR A 30 9.89 -12.20 -6.04
N CYS A 31 8.73 -12.04 -5.39
CA CYS A 31 8.04 -13.10 -4.69
C CYS A 31 6.76 -13.53 -5.41
N LYS A 32 6.49 -14.84 -5.39
CA LYS A 32 5.15 -15.36 -5.65
C LYS A 32 4.48 -15.78 -4.36
N THR A 33 3.22 -15.40 -4.16
CA THR A 33 2.51 -15.65 -2.90
C THR A 33 1.51 -16.80 -3.06
N PHE A 34 1.43 -17.68 -2.06
CA PHE A 34 0.44 -18.75 -1.99
C PHE A 34 -0.21 -18.82 -0.61
N ILE A 35 -1.51 -19.12 -0.56
CA ILE A 35 -2.19 -19.59 0.65
C ILE A 35 -2.08 -21.12 0.69
N VAL A 36 -1.52 -21.67 1.76
CA VAL A 36 -1.19 -23.10 1.90
C VAL A 36 -2.03 -23.74 2.99
N TYR A 37 -2.71 -24.84 2.66
CA TYR A 37 -3.51 -25.63 3.60
C TYR A 37 -3.46 -27.13 3.25
N GLY A 38 -3.82 -27.98 4.22
CA GLY A 38 -3.89 -29.43 4.07
C GLY A 38 -5.25 -29.90 3.56
N GLU A 39 -5.22 -30.91 2.69
CA GLU A 39 -6.39 -31.62 2.18
C GLU A 39 -6.03 -33.10 1.98
N PRO A 40 -6.27 -33.96 2.98
CA PRO A 40 -5.87 -35.37 2.95
C PRO A 40 -6.45 -36.16 1.77
N GLU A 41 -7.64 -35.74 1.31
CA GLU A 41 -8.43 -36.42 0.27
C GLU A 41 -8.00 -36.07 -1.17
N LEU A 42 -6.90 -35.32 -1.38
CA LEU A 42 -6.42 -35.04 -2.73
C LEU A 42 -5.97 -36.31 -3.45
N ASP A 43 -6.27 -36.41 -4.74
CA ASP A 43 -5.79 -37.51 -5.59
C ASP A 43 -4.27 -37.42 -5.82
N SER A 44 -3.76 -36.21 -6.06
CA SER A 44 -2.33 -35.88 -6.23
C SER A 44 -1.70 -35.36 -4.93
N ASP A 45 -0.37 -35.31 -4.87
CA ASP A 45 0.36 -34.77 -3.70
C ASP A 45 0.04 -33.30 -3.40
N TYR A 46 -0.40 -32.55 -4.42
CA TYR A 46 -0.83 -31.16 -4.31
C TYR A 46 -1.77 -30.76 -5.45
N GLU A 47 -2.45 -29.63 -5.27
CA GLU A 47 -3.30 -28.99 -6.29
C GLU A 47 -3.19 -27.46 -6.19
N PHE A 48 -3.03 -26.78 -7.33
CA PHE A 48 -3.17 -25.31 -7.41
C PHE A 48 -4.62 -24.93 -7.72
N ARG A 49 -5.20 -24.02 -6.94
CA ARG A 49 -6.58 -23.53 -7.14
C ARG A 49 -6.66 -22.02 -7.25
N ASP A 50 -7.74 -21.54 -7.85
CA ASP A 50 -8.07 -20.12 -8.04
C ASP A 50 -6.88 -19.31 -8.61
N ASN A 51 -6.51 -19.61 -9.86
CA ASN A 51 -5.37 -19.00 -10.55
C ASN A 51 -4.05 -19.09 -9.76
N ALA A 52 -3.83 -20.22 -9.08
CA ALA A 52 -2.67 -20.48 -8.23
C ALA A 52 -2.54 -19.50 -7.04
N LYS A 53 -3.67 -19.00 -6.51
CA LYS A 53 -3.76 -18.35 -5.20
C LYS A 53 -3.58 -19.34 -4.07
N PHE A 54 -4.21 -20.52 -4.19
CA PHE A 54 -4.17 -21.57 -3.20
C PHE A 54 -3.27 -22.72 -3.65
N LEU A 55 -2.51 -23.26 -2.71
CA LEU A 55 -1.76 -24.51 -2.83
C LEU A 55 -2.30 -25.49 -1.77
N ALA A 56 -3.16 -26.41 -2.20
CA ALA A 56 -3.67 -27.48 -1.35
C ALA A 56 -2.65 -28.63 -1.34
N LEU A 57 -2.35 -29.16 -0.15
CA LEU A 57 -1.35 -30.21 0.07
C LEU A 57 -2.02 -31.50 0.53
N LYS A 58 -1.56 -32.66 0.04
CA LYS A 58 -2.05 -33.96 0.50
C LYS A 58 -1.47 -34.33 1.88
N CYS A 59 -1.98 -33.67 2.91
CA CYS A 59 -1.62 -33.88 4.32
C CYS A 59 -2.77 -33.46 5.24
N GLY A 60 -2.67 -33.75 6.53
CA GLY A 60 -3.62 -33.21 7.51
C GLY A 60 -3.57 -31.68 7.61
N ASP A 61 -4.66 -31.09 8.12
CA ASP A 61 -4.85 -29.64 8.14
C ASP A 61 -4.96 -29.01 9.54
N PHE A 62 -4.78 -29.83 10.58
CA PHE A 62 -4.84 -29.41 11.97
C PHE A 62 -3.45 -29.05 12.52
N TYR A 63 -3.40 -28.50 13.73
CA TYR A 63 -2.16 -28.10 14.40
C TYR A 63 -1.15 -29.25 14.52
N GLU A 64 -1.62 -30.47 14.79
CA GLU A 64 -0.80 -31.68 14.88
C GLU A 64 -0.10 -32.05 13.55
N ASN A 65 -0.60 -31.55 12.42
CA ASN A 65 -0.06 -31.84 11.08
C ASN A 65 0.88 -30.75 10.56
N LEU A 66 1.18 -29.68 11.32
CA LEU A 66 2.02 -28.57 10.82
C LEU A 66 3.41 -29.02 10.36
N CYS A 67 4.02 -29.99 11.06
CA CYS A 67 5.28 -30.58 10.65
C CYS A 67 5.18 -31.32 9.31
N GLU A 68 4.14 -32.14 9.14
CA GLU A 68 3.85 -32.84 7.89
C GLU A 68 3.61 -31.84 6.75
N LYS A 69 2.75 -30.83 6.98
CA LYS A 69 2.46 -29.73 6.06
C LYS A 69 3.75 -29.04 5.58
N THR A 70 4.68 -28.78 6.49
CA THR A 70 5.96 -28.12 6.20
C THR A 70 6.92 -28.99 5.39
N ILE A 71 7.04 -30.26 5.72
CA ILE A 71 7.86 -31.19 4.92
C ILE A 71 7.27 -31.32 3.52
N THR A 72 5.94 -31.49 3.43
CA THR A 72 5.23 -31.63 2.16
C THR A 72 5.40 -30.39 1.28
N VAL A 73 5.23 -29.18 1.85
CA VAL A 73 5.44 -27.94 1.07
C VAL A 73 6.89 -27.81 0.59
N CYS A 74 7.89 -28.16 1.41
CA CYS A 74 9.30 -28.14 1.02
C CYS A 74 9.59 -29.14 -0.11
N LYS A 75 9.02 -30.36 -0.06
CA LYS A 75 9.13 -31.37 -1.13
C LYS A 75 8.59 -30.84 -2.45
N ILE A 76 7.38 -30.31 -2.44
CA ILE A 76 6.71 -29.79 -3.63
C ILE A 76 7.46 -28.59 -4.19
N ILE A 77 7.78 -27.61 -3.34
CA ILE A 77 8.48 -26.40 -3.77
C ILE A 77 9.87 -26.72 -4.34
N SER A 78 10.60 -27.64 -3.71
CA SER A 78 11.93 -28.08 -4.18
C SER A 78 11.90 -28.63 -5.61
N VAL A 79 10.79 -29.29 -6.00
CA VAL A 79 10.63 -29.92 -7.33
C VAL A 79 10.06 -28.93 -8.34
N LEU A 80 9.01 -28.19 -7.98
CA LEU A 80 8.31 -27.29 -8.90
C LEU A 80 9.06 -26.01 -9.20
N PHE A 81 9.88 -25.54 -8.25
CA PHE A 81 10.59 -24.29 -8.37
C PHE A 81 12.09 -24.50 -8.06
N PRO A 82 12.82 -25.24 -8.91
CA PRO A 82 14.21 -25.62 -8.64
C PRO A 82 15.16 -24.40 -8.54
N GLU A 83 14.83 -23.29 -9.20
CA GLU A 83 15.66 -22.09 -9.28
C GLU A 83 15.35 -21.01 -8.22
N ILE A 84 14.47 -21.29 -7.25
CA ILE A 84 14.19 -20.30 -6.19
C ILE A 84 15.40 -20.13 -5.27
N LYS A 85 15.51 -18.93 -4.71
CA LYS A 85 16.48 -18.61 -3.65
C LYS A 85 15.99 -19.03 -2.27
N GLY A 86 14.68 -19.02 -2.03
CA GLY A 86 14.11 -19.46 -0.75
C GLY A 86 12.61 -19.22 -0.61
N ILE A 87 12.10 -19.53 0.58
CA ILE A 87 10.71 -19.33 0.98
C ILE A 87 10.62 -18.47 2.24
N PHE A 88 9.61 -17.60 2.29
CA PHE A 88 9.11 -16.96 3.50
C PHE A 88 7.84 -17.67 3.92
N LYS A 89 7.75 -18.09 5.19
CA LYS A 89 6.52 -18.64 5.77
C LYS A 89 5.95 -17.65 6.75
N CYS A 90 4.67 -17.31 6.61
CA CYS A 90 3.90 -16.59 7.62
C CYS A 90 2.66 -17.39 8.06
N ASP A 91 2.18 -17.17 9.27
CA ASP A 91 0.86 -17.64 9.70
C ASP A 91 -0.25 -16.68 9.23
N ASP A 92 -1.51 -17.10 9.35
CA ASP A 92 -2.70 -16.32 8.93
C ASP A 92 -3.15 -15.24 9.92
N ASP A 93 -2.34 -14.97 10.95
CA ASP A 93 -2.51 -13.94 11.97
C ASP A 93 -1.51 -12.77 11.84
N ILE A 94 -0.75 -12.71 10.75
CA ILE A 94 0.18 -11.63 10.42
C ILE A 94 -0.47 -10.58 9.51
N PHE A 95 -0.36 -9.31 9.90
CA PHE A 95 -0.54 -8.19 9.01
C PHE A 95 0.82 -7.79 8.41
N PRO A 96 0.97 -7.84 7.08
CA PRO A 96 2.27 -7.66 6.44
C PRO A 96 2.69 -6.19 6.42
N ASN A 97 4.01 -5.95 6.48
CA ASN A 97 4.61 -4.66 6.20
C ASN A 97 5.53 -4.80 4.97
N ILE A 98 5.03 -4.39 3.81
CA ILE A 98 5.69 -4.63 2.51
C ILE A 98 7.08 -4.00 2.44
N GLN A 99 7.23 -2.78 2.94
CA GLN A 99 8.53 -2.10 2.96
C GLN A 99 9.54 -2.92 3.77
N LYS A 100 9.15 -3.39 4.95
CA LYS A 100 10.03 -4.17 5.83
C LYS A 100 10.34 -5.56 5.29
N ILE A 101 9.40 -6.18 4.58
CA ILE A 101 9.65 -7.44 3.87
C ILE A 101 10.67 -7.22 2.74
N ASN A 102 10.56 -6.14 1.96
CA ASN A 102 11.54 -5.83 0.92
C ASN A 102 12.93 -5.52 1.50
N GLU A 103 13.02 -4.77 2.60
CA GLU A 103 14.28 -4.55 3.33
C GLU A 103 14.90 -5.89 3.80
N MET A 104 14.07 -6.81 4.30
CA MET A 104 14.51 -8.15 4.69
C MET A 104 15.02 -8.98 3.49
N ILE A 105 14.35 -8.92 2.33
CA ILE A 105 14.80 -9.60 1.11
C ILE A 105 16.17 -9.09 0.66
N LEU A 106 16.38 -7.77 0.67
CA LEU A 106 17.68 -7.17 0.35
C LEU A 106 18.77 -7.67 1.30
N TYR A 107 18.49 -7.64 2.61
CA TYR A 107 19.40 -8.11 3.64
C TYR A 107 19.79 -9.59 3.46
N ILE A 108 18.83 -10.46 3.14
CA ILE A 108 19.07 -11.89 2.87
C ILE A 108 20.01 -12.07 1.67
N ASN A 109 19.77 -11.34 0.58
CA ASN A 109 20.59 -11.44 -0.63
C ASN A 109 22.04 -10.99 -0.38
N GLU A 110 22.24 -9.91 0.39
CA GLU A 110 23.57 -9.37 0.69
C GLU A 110 24.40 -10.29 1.61
N ASN A 111 23.74 -11.07 2.48
CA ASN A 111 24.41 -11.86 3.52
C ASN A 111 24.38 -13.37 3.28
N SER A 112 23.77 -13.84 2.17
CA SER A 112 23.64 -15.28 1.83
C SER A 112 23.09 -16.13 2.99
N ILE A 113 21.96 -15.69 3.56
CA ILE A 113 21.39 -16.30 4.77
C ILE A 113 20.60 -17.56 4.43
N ASP A 114 20.79 -18.64 5.20
CA ASP A 114 20.09 -19.92 4.99
C ASP A 114 18.83 -20.12 5.82
N TYR A 115 18.77 -19.50 7.00
CA TYR A 115 17.66 -19.59 7.95
C TYR A 115 17.57 -18.29 8.75
N LEU A 116 16.43 -17.60 8.69
CA LEU A 116 16.27 -16.27 9.29
C LEU A 116 14.92 -16.11 9.99
N GLY A 117 14.91 -15.41 11.12
CA GLY A 117 13.68 -15.07 11.84
C GLY A 117 13.94 -14.65 13.29
N ASN A 118 12.87 -14.64 14.09
CA ASN A 118 12.97 -14.42 15.54
C ASN A 118 13.61 -15.63 16.21
N LYS A 119 14.94 -15.58 16.35
CA LYS A 119 15.76 -16.62 16.95
C LYS A 119 15.48 -16.78 18.45
N VAL A 120 15.22 -18.02 18.87
CA VAL A 120 15.18 -18.44 20.27
C VAL A 120 16.09 -19.65 20.48
N PHE A 121 16.55 -19.82 21.71
CA PHE A 121 17.21 -21.05 22.14
C PHE A 121 16.24 -21.85 22.99
N LEU A 122 16.03 -23.11 22.63
CA LEU A 122 15.22 -24.03 23.41
C LEU A 122 16.14 -24.97 24.17
N HIS A 123 15.95 -25.03 25.48
CA HIS A 123 16.59 -26.03 26.32
C HIS A 123 15.86 -27.36 26.21
N GLU A 124 16.62 -28.45 26.27
CA GLU A 124 16.05 -29.79 26.34
C GLU A 124 15.03 -29.86 27.47
N SER A 125 13.82 -30.28 27.12
CA SER A 125 12.69 -30.36 28.02
C SER A 125 11.97 -31.67 27.77
N ASN A 126 11.70 -32.40 28.84
CA ASN A 126 10.95 -33.66 28.77
C ASN A 126 9.43 -33.42 28.63
N ASN A 127 8.94 -32.20 28.88
CA ASN A 127 7.52 -31.88 28.92
C ASN A 127 7.26 -30.42 28.49
N THR A 128 7.35 -30.13 27.19
CA THR A 128 6.87 -28.84 26.67
C THR A 128 5.35 -28.88 26.46
N THR A 129 4.66 -27.79 26.83
CA THR A 129 3.19 -27.66 26.76
C THR A 129 2.72 -26.55 25.81
N HIS A 130 3.59 -26.02 24.93
CA HIS A 130 3.29 -24.86 24.07
C HIS A 130 2.07 -25.03 23.14
N HIS A 131 1.61 -26.26 22.89
CA HIS A 131 0.37 -26.53 22.13
C HIS A 131 -0.65 -27.37 22.88
N PHE A 132 -0.59 -27.43 24.21
CA PHE A 132 -1.67 -28.07 24.98
C PHE A 132 -3.01 -27.43 24.61
N ASN A 133 -4.01 -28.27 24.34
CA ASN A 133 -5.37 -27.88 23.94
C ASN A 133 -5.48 -27.18 22.58
N LYS A 134 -4.44 -27.20 21.73
CA LYS A 134 -4.52 -26.70 20.34
C LYS A 134 -4.76 -27.81 19.32
N CYS A 135 -4.40 -29.06 19.65
CA CYS A 135 -4.59 -30.20 18.74
C CYS A 135 -6.01 -30.74 18.83
N SER A 136 -6.54 -31.17 17.68
CA SER A 136 -7.89 -31.74 17.58
C SER A 136 -7.98 -33.13 18.20
N ASN A 137 -6.87 -33.88 18.14
CA ASN A 137 -6.75 -35.21 18.74
C ASN A 137 -6.03 -35.13 20.10
N GLU A 138 -6.70 -35.60 21.16
CA GLU A 138 -6.20 -35.58 22.55
C GLU A 138 -4.85 -36.29 22.73
N SER A 139 -4.55 -37.31 21.92
CA SER A 139 -3.26 -38.02 21.98
C SER A 139 -2.06 -37.13 21.63
N PHE A 140 -2.28 -35.99 20.95
CA PHE A 140 -1.26 -35.01 20.65
C PHE A 140 -1.13 -33.92 21.72
N ASN A 141 -2.10 -33.82 22.63
CA ASN A 141 -2.10 -32.90 23.78
C ASN A 141 -1.39 -33.53 24.99
N ILE A 142 -0.17 -34.04 24.77
CA ILE A 142 0.71 -34.58 25.82
C ILE A 142 2.05 -33.83 25.81
N GLY A 143 2.74 -33.81 26.94
CA GLY A 143 4.08 -33.23 27.04
C GLY A 143 5.02 -33.90 26.04
N LYS A 144 5.68 -33.11 25.20
CA LYS A 144 6.61 -33.64 24.20
C LYS A 144 8.05 -33.34 24.59
N ARG A 145 8.91 -34.35 24.40
CA ARG A 145 10.36 -34.18 24.52
C ARG A 145 10.85 -33.32 23.36
N VAL A 146 11.57 -32.26 23.68
CA VAL A 146 12.19 -31.36 22.72
C VAL A 146 13.70 -31.40 22.92
N HIS A 147 14.46 -31.59 21.85
CA HIS A 147 15.93 -31.49 21.89
C HIS A 147 16.38 -30.04 22.00
N SER A 148 17.56 -29.82 22.59
CA SER A 148 18.14 -28.48 22.62
C SER A 148 18.51 -28.05 21.20
N CYS A 149 17.92 -26.96 20.72
CA CYS A 149 18.25 -26.38 19.43
C CYS A 149 17.99 -24.87 19.40
N TYR A 150 18.61 -24.21 18.43
CA TYR A 150 18.19 -22.87 18.03
C TYR A 150 17.14 -22.99 16.93
N CYS A 151 16.04 -22.25 17.05
CA CYS A 151 15.02 -22.16 16.02
C CYS A 151 14.54 -20.72 15.85
N CYS A 152 13.96 -20.42 14.70
CA CYS A 152 13.15 -19.23 14.47
C CYS A 152 11.72 -19.55 14.88
N THR A 153 11.12 -18.76 15.78
CA THR A 153 9.70 -18.88 16.07
C THR A 153 8.87 -18.29 14.95
N GLY A 154 7.69 -18.86 14.74
CA GLY A 154 6.61 -18.19 14.01
C GLY A 154 6.21 -16.85 14.64
N PRO A 155 5.28 -16.13 14.00
CA PRO A 155 4.58 -16.55 12.80
C PRO A 155 5.39 -16.36 11.51
N LEU A 156 6.47 -15.57 11.47
CA LEU A 156 7.20 -15.24 10.23
C LEU A 156 8.69 -15.61 10.28
N TYR A 157 9.13 -16.49 9.36
CA TYR A 157 10.53 -16.87 9.16
C TYR A 157 10.87 -17.10 7.67
N TYR A 158 12.16 -17.23 7.36
CA TYR A 158 12.69 -17.49 6.01
C TYR A 158 13.60 -18.73 5.99
N LEU A 159 13.54 -19.49 4.89
CA LEU A 159 14.38 -20.64 4.57
C LEU A 159 14.97 -20.50 3.17
N SER A 160 16.29 -20.65 3.01
CA SER A 160 16.92 -20.68 1.68
C SER A 160 16.62 -21.98 0.94
N LYS A 161 16.99 -22.01 -0.36
CA LYS A 161 16.97 -23.21 -1.18
C LYS A 161 17.72 -24.39 -0.53
N LEU A 162 18.90 -24.14 0.05
CA LEU A 162 19.66 -25.18 0.76
C LEU A 162 18.85 -25.77 1.92
N SER A 163 18.25 -24.91 2.75
CA SER A 163 17.41 -25.32 3.88
C SER A 163 16.18 -26.12 3.41
N ILE A 164 15.52 -25.66 2.33
CA ILE A 164 14.37 -26.35 1.71
C ILE A 164 14.78 -27.75 1.23
N ASP A 165 15.92 -27.88 0.55
CA ASP A 165 16.41 -29.14 -0.01
C ASP A 165 16.85 -30.15 1.06
N ILE A 166 17.25 -29.66 2.24
CA ILE A 166 17.53 -30.50 3.41
C ILE A 166 16.21 -31.03 3.99
N ILE A 167 15.24 -30.13 4.23
CA ILE A 167 13.95 -30.48 4.83
C ILE A 167 13.13 -31.40 3.90
N SER A 168 13.21 -31.20 2.58
CA SER A 168 12.48 -32.01 1.60
C SER A 168 12.90 -33.49 1.59
N LYS A 169 14.11 -33.82 2.05
CA LYS A 169 14.63 -35.20 2.12
C LYS A 169 14.18 -35.96 3.37
N ILE A 170 13.44 -35.32 4.27
CA ILE A 170 12.96 -35.97 5.49
C ILE A 170 11.76 -36.89 5.14
N GLU A 171 11.93 -38.19 5.39
CA GLU A 171 10.92 -39.21 5.11
C GLU A 171 9.99 -39.50 6.31
N SER A 172 10.46 -39.29 7.54
CA SER A 172 9.70 -39.63 8.74
C SER A 172 10.02 -38.70 9.90
N ILE A 173 8.96 -38.17 10.53
CA ILE A 173 9.01 -37.39 11.77
C ILE A 173 8.84 -38.38 12.93
N LYS A 174 9.87 -39.17 13.25
CA LYS A 174 9.79 -40.15 14.36
C LYS A 174 9.76 -39.49 15.74
N GLU A 175 10.10 -38.21 15.82
CA GLU A 175 10.05 -37.38 17.02
C GLU A 175 9.09 -36.20 16.72
N TYR A 176 7.86 -36.23 17.26
CA TYR A 176 6.89 -35.16 17.01
C TYR A 176 7.31 -33.89 17.76
N PHE A 177 7.93 -32.95 17.05
CA PHE A 177 8.20 -31.60 17.55
C PHE A 177 7.10 -30.62 17.12
N TYR A 178 7.12 -29.41 17.67
CA TYR A 178 6.45 -28.27 17.08
C TYR A 178 7.17 -27.90 15.77
N GLU A 179 6.45 -27.32 14.81
CA GLU A 179 6.92 -27.07 13.44
C GLU A 179 8.23 -26.25 13.40
N ASP A 180 8.26 -25.10 14.07
CA ASP A 180 9.45 -24.26 14.20
C ASP A 180 10.67 -25.01 14.79
N ILE A 181 10.42 -25.87 15.78
CA ILE A 181 11.44 -26.66 16.47
C ILE A 181 11.98 -27.76 15.56
N MET A 182 11.10 -28.42 14.82
CA MET A 182 11.46 -29.44 13.85
C MET A 182 12.44 -28.87 12.82
N ILE A 183 12.13 -27.68 12.28
CA ILE A 183 13.01 -26.98 11.34
C ILE A 183 14.38 -26.71 11.98
N GLY A 184 14.39 -26.07 13.17
CA GLY A 184 15.65 -25.75 13.87
C GLY A 184 16.50 -26.99 14.16
N HIS A 185 15.89 -28.09 14.61
CA HIS A 185 16.57 -29.35 14.89
C HIS A 185 17.13 -30.01 13.63
N ILE A 186 16.36 -30.05 12.53
CA ILE A 186 16.82 -30.58 11.25
C ILE A 186 18.03 -29.78 10.78
N LEU A 187 17.91 -28.47 10.68
CA LEU A 187 18.96 -27.60 10.13
C LEU A 187 20.23 -27.59 10.99
N TYR A 188 20.08 -27.66 12.32
CA TYR A 188 21.20 -27.77 13.24
C TYR A 188 22.09 -29.00 12.96
N LYS A 189 21.49 -30.16 12.60
CA LYS A 189 22.25 -31.37 12.23
C LYS A 189 23.11 -31.19 10.97
N TYR A 190 22.80 -30.20 10.15
CA TYR A 190 23.54 -29.84 8.94
C TYR A 190 24.43 -28.60 9.15
N GLY A 191 24.59 -28.13 10.39
CA GLY A 191 25.42 -26.97 10.71
C GLY A 191 24.81 -25.62 10.31
N ILE A 192 23.51 -25.58 10.00
CA ILE A 192 22.78 -24.35 9.69
C ILE A 192 22.12 -23.83 10.96
N TYR A 193 22.42 -22.59 11.31
CA TYR A 193 21.92 -21.92 12.51
C TYR A 193 21.02 -20.75 12.12
N PRO A 194 19.93 -20.48 12.87
CA PRO A 194 19.10 -19.32 12.61
C PRO A 194 19.88 -18.02 12.81
N HIS A 195 19.75 -17.15 11.82
CA HIS A 195 20.16 -15.76 11.88
C HIS A 195 19.04 -14.92 12.48
N TYR A 196 19.36 -14.14 13.52
CA TYR A 196 18.37 -13.29 14.16
C TYR A 196 18.04 -12.09 13.29
N TYR A 197 16.75 -11.93 13.00
CA TYR A 197 16.20 -10.73 12.38
C TYR A 197 14.79 -10.54 12.94
N LYS A 198 14.46 -9.34 13.43
CA LYS A 198 13.15 -9.06 14.04
C LYS A 198 12.08 -9.00 12.94
N THR A 199 11.37 -10.10 12.71
CA THR A 199 10.43 -10.23 11.56
C THR A 199 9.04 -9.69 11.84
N TYR A 200 8.61 -9.62 13.10
CA TYR A 200 7.29 -9.12 13.50
C TYR A 200 7.26 -8.52 14.91
N TYR A 201 6.17 -7.81 15.20
CA TYR A 201 5.84 -7.19 16.47
C TYR A 201 4.44 -7.59 16.94
N ASP A 202 4.22 -7.60 18.26
CA ASP A 202 2.94 -7.92 18.90
C ASP A 202 2.19 -6.67 19.41
N GLU A 203 2.90 -5.55 19.52
CA GLU A 203 2.42 -4.27 20.04
C GLU A 203 1.97 -3.38 18.88
N PHE A 204 0.73 -2.87 18.94
CA PHE A 204 0.12 -2.10 17.84
C PHE A 204 0.88 -0.80 17.54
N GLU A 205 1.53 -0.21 18.54
CA GLU A 205 2.39 0.97 18.37
C GLU A 205 3.57 0.73 17.41
N ASN A 206 3.88 -0.53 17.11
CA ASN A 206 4.96 -0.94 16.21
C ASN A 206 4.47 -1.40 14.84
N ILE A 207 3.20 -1.17 14.47
CA ILE A 207 2.64 -1.57 13.16
C ILE A 207 3.44 -1.01 11.96
N ASP A 208 4.05 0.16 12.11
CA ASP A 208 4.90 0.78 11.08
C ASP A 208 6.35 0.27 11.10
N LYS A 209 6.77 -0.46 12.15
CA LYS A 209 8.16 -0.93 12.32
C LYS A 209 8.42 -2.31 11.72
N GLY A 210 7.38 -3.09 11.43
CA GLY A 210 7.49 -4.45 10.88
C GLY A 210 6.13 -5.09 10.66
N CYS A 211 6.13 -6.37 10.30
CA CYS A 211 4.90 -7.16 10.26
C CYS A 211 4.28 -7.21 11.67
N PHE A 212 2.96 -7.30 11.76
CA PHE A 212 2.23 -7.19 13.01
C PHE A 212 1.39 -8.45 13.27
N GLN A 213 1.68 -9.15 14.37
CA GLN A 213 0.98 -10.38 14.74
C GLN A 213 -0.34 -10.07 15.44
N ASN A 214 -1.30 -11.01 15.38
CA ASN A 214 -2.60 -10.93 16.05
C ASN A 214 -3.43 -9.72 15.62
N TYR A 215 -3.24 -9.26 14.38
CA TYR A 215 -3.92 -8.08 13.84
C TYR A 215 -5.46 -8.22 13.83
N GLN A 216 -5.96 -9.45 13.88
CA GLN A 216 -7.38 -9.79 13.96
C GLN A 216 -8.05 -9.23 15.23
N ASN A 217 -7.28 -9.00 16.30
CA ASN A 217 -7.75 -8.39 17.55
C ASN A 217 -7.97 -6.87 17.44
N TYR A 218 -7.59 -6.27 16.30
CA TYR A 218 -7.66 -4.84 16.06
C TYR A 218 -8.71 -4.54 15.00
N LYS A 219 -9.41 -3.42 15.22
CA LYS A 219 -10.40 -2.93 14.28
C LYS A 219 -9.71 -2.50 12.99
N LYS A 220 -10.35 -2.76 11.86
CA LYS A 220 -9.88 -2.38 10.53
C LYS A 220 -10.73 -1.25 9.97
N LEU A 221 -10.06 -0.25 9.41
CA LEU A 221 -10.69 0.82 8.65
C LEU A 221 -10.36 0.62 7.17
N PHE A 222 -11.38 0.37 6.38
CA PHE A 222 -11.30 0.25 4.93
C PHE A 222 -11.77 1.54 4.28
N VAL A 223 -11.01 2.09 3.34
CA VAL A 223 -11.43 3.25 2.54
C VAL A 223 -11.41 2.90 1.06
N LYS A 224 -12.54 3.09 0.36
CA LYS A 224 -12.60 2.85 -1.08
C LYS A 224 -12.12 4.06 -1.88
N LEU A 225 -11.00 3.88 -2.57
CA LEU A 225 -10.40 4.90 -3.43
C LEU A 225 -11.19 5.06 -4.73
N HIS A 226 -11.46 6.31 -5.10
CA HIS A 226 -12.16 6.65 -6.35
C HIS A 226 -11.94 8.11 -6.75
N GLY A 227 -12.21 8.43 -8.02
CA GLY A 227 -11.89 9.73 -8.63
C GLY A 227 -10.39 9.85 -8.97
N GLY A 228 -9.97 11.03 -9.43
CA GLY A 228 -8.56 11.31 -9.72
C GLY A 228 -7.71 11.48 -8.45
N LEU A 229 -6.38 11.59 -8.63
CA LEU A 229 -5.40 11.61 -7.52
C LEU A 229 -5.76 12.61 -6.41
N GLY A 230 -6.13 13.85 -6.74
CA GLY A 230 -6.47 14.87 -5.74
C GLY A 230 -7.62 14.48 -4.81
N ASN A 231 -8.59 13.70 -5.31
CA ASN A 231 -9.69 13.19 -4.50
C ASN A 231 -9.25 12.01 -3.62
N GLN A 232 -8.39 11.14 -4.16
CA GLN A 232 -7.84 10.03 -3.40
C GLN A 232 -6.92 10.51 -2.27
N LEU A 233 -6.20 11.62 -2.44
CA LEU A 233 -5.39 12.21 -1.37
C LEU A 233 -6.25 12.66 -0.18
N PHE A 234 -7.45 13.21 -0.40
CA PHE A 234 -8.40 13.48 0.69
C PHE A 234 -8.92 12.20 1.34
N GLN A 235 -9.28 11.19 0.54
CA GLN A 235 -9.75 9.90 1.05
C GLN A 235 -8.71 9.24 1.96
N VAL A 236 -7.46 9.18 1.53
CA VAL A 236 -6.36 8.60 2.31
C VAL A 236 -6.04 9.47 3.53
N ALA A 237 -6.01 10.79 3.40
CA ALA A 237 -5.73 11.69 4.53
C ALA A 237 -6.79 11.59 5.63
N ALA A 238 -8.07 11.58 5.26
CA ALA A 238 -9.18 11.41 6.20
C ALA A 238 -9.15 10.03 6.86
N ALA A 239 -8.97 8.96 6.07
CA ALA A 239 -8.90 7.60 6.58
C ALA A 239 -7.71 7.40 7.53
N TYR A 240 -6.55 7.96 7.22
CA TYR A 240 -5.38 7.96 8.11
C TYR A 240 -5.66 8.67 9.43
N ASN A 241 -6.31 9.83 9.39
CA ASN A 241 -6.67 10.54 10.60
C ASN A 241 -7.67 9.74 11.46
N PHE A 242 -8.71 9.18 10.84
CA PHE A 242 -9.68 8.31 11.52
C PHE A 242 -9.02 7.07 12.12
N SER A 243 -8.13 6.41 11.37
CA SER A 243 -7.46 5.19 11.85
C SER A 243 -6.58 5.49 13.06
N LYS A 244 -5.82 6.58 13.03
CA LYS A 244 -4.95 7.01 14.13
C LYS A 244 -5.76 7.37 15.38
N LYS A 245 -6.82 8.15 15.23
CA LYS A 245 -7.68 8.58 16.36
C LYS A 245 -8.40 7.42 17.05
N ASN A 246 -8.67 6.34 16.32
CA ASN A 246 -9.46 5.21 16.79
C ASN A 246 -8.65 3.91 16.96
N ASN A 247 -7.32 3.96 16.86
CA ASN A 247 -6.41 2.81 16.92
C ASN A 247 -6.83 1.66 15.98
N MET A 248 -7.08 2.00 14.72
CA MET A 248 -7.50 1.04 13.69
C MET A 248 -6.39 0.78 12.68
N ILE A 249 -6.39 -0.43 12.11
CA ILE A 249 -5.55 -0.79 10.97
C ILE A 249 -6.17 -0.19 9.71
N LEU A 250 -5.44 0.68 9.02
CA LEU A 250 -5.89 1.29 7.76
C LEU A 250 -5.57 0.40 6.55
N ILE A 251 -6.57 0.16 5.70
CA ILE A 251 -6.44 -0.57 4.44
C ILE A 251 -7.12 0.24 3.32
N LEU A 252 -6.36 0.56 2.28
CA LEU A 252 -6.88 1.23 1.08
C LEU A 252 -7.48 0.18 0.14
N LEU A 253 -8.73 0.39 -0.29
CA LEU A 253 -9.39 -0.48 -1.25
C LEU A 253 -9.47 0.19 -2.61
N TYR A 254 -8.90 -0.43 -3.63
CA TYR A 254 -8.92 0.08 -5.01
C TYR A 254 -9.76 -0.84 -5.89
N PRO A 255 -10.55 -0.29 -6.83
CA PRO A 255 -11.32 -1.11 -7.76
C PRO A 255 -10.38 -1.84 -8.74
N ASN A 256 -10.75 -3.05 -9.16
CA ASN A 256 -10.01 -3.79 -10.17
C ASN A 256 -9.90 -3.01 -11.51
N GLU A 257 -8.80 -3.19 -12.23
CA GLU A 257 -8.44 -2.44 -13.45
C GLU A 257 -9.53 -2.47 -14.53
N ASN A 258 -10.34 -3.53 -14.60
CA ASN A 258 -11.47 -3.63 -15.54
C ASN A 258 -12.59 -2.60 -15.30
N TYR A 259 -12.62 -1.92 -14.15
CA TYR A 259 -13.57 -0.84 -13.84
C TYR A 259 -13.02 0.57 -14.09
N SER A 260 -11.75 0.68 -14.50
CA SER A 260 -11.08 1.96 -14.81
C SER A 260 -11.64 2.67 -16.05
N VAL A 261 -12.46 1.99 -16.86
CA VAL A 261 -13.03 2.52 -18.12
C VAL A 261 -13.96 3.73 -17.90
N SER A 262 -14.41 3.99 -16.68
CA SER A 262 -15.27 5.16 -16.37
C SER A 262 -14.52 6.38 -15.81
N MET A 263 -13.21 6.30 -15.54
CA MET A 263 -12.44 7.43 -15.00
C MET A 263 -11.36 7.88 -15.98
N THR A 264 -11.63 8.94 -16.72
CA THR A 264 -10.76 9.59 -17.72
C THR A 264 -9.39 10.07 -17.19
N HIS A 265 -9.07 9.86 -15.91
CA HIS A 265 -7.87 10.37 -15.24
C HIS A 265 -7.04 9.30 -14.51
N ASN A 266 -7.49 8.04 -14.43
CA ASN A 266 -6.76 6.97 -13.78
C ASN A 266 -6.26 5.98 -14.83
N ILE A 267 -5.22 6.36 -15.56
CA ILE A 267 -4.62 5.51 -16.61
C ILE A 267 -3.96 4.25 -15.98
N CYS A 268 -3.61 4.29 -14.69
CA CYS A 268 -3.05 3.15 -13.97
C CYS A 268 -3.18 3.36 -12.44
N ALA A 269 -4.12 2.71 -11.75
CA ALA A 269 -4.22 2.76 -10.28
C ALA A 269 -2.92 2.30 -9.60
N ASP A 270 -2.23 1.38 -10.27
CA ASP A 270 -0.91 0.86 -9.95
C ASP A 270 0.16 1.97 -9.82
N GLU A 271 0.06 3.05 -10.60
CA GLU A 271 1.00 4.18 -10.52
C GLU A 271 0.92 4.86 -9.15
N PHE A 272 -0.28 5.16 -8.65
CA PHE A 272 -0.46 5.87 -7.39
C PHE A 272 -0.10 4.99 -6.19
N LEU A 273 -0.50 3.71 -6.25
CA LEU A 273 -0.22 2.71 -5.21
C LEU A 273 1.28 2.45 -5.05
N LYS A 274 2.03 2.41 -6.16
CA LYS A 274 3.49 2.18 -6.14
C LYS A 274 4.32 3.44 -5.88
N THR A 275 3.70 4.62 -5.87
CA THR A 275 4.39 5.91 -5.66
C THR A 275 3.92 6.60 -4.38
N ILE A 276 2.90 7.45 -4.48
CA ILE A 276 2.42 8.33 -3.40
C ILE A 276 1.70 7.59 -2.28
N PHE A 277 1.14 6.41 -2.56
CA PHE A 277 0.49 5.55 -1.55
C PHE A 277 1.33 4.32 -1.18
N SER A 278 2.60 4.27 -1.56
CA SER A 278 3.51 3.12 -1.32
C SER A 278 3.71 2.75 0.15
N LYS A 279 3.46 3.70 1.07
CA LYS A 279 3.55 3.49 2.52
C LYS A 279 2.28 2.90 3.15
N PHE A 280 1.22 2.73 2.37
CA PHE A 280 -0.06 2.23 2.86
C PHE A 280 -0.31 0.79 2.42
N ASN A 281 -1.04 0.06 3.25
CA ASN A 281 -1.54 -1.25 2.90
C ASN A 281 -2.76 -1.12 2.00
N TYR A 282 -2.80 -1.89 0.91
CA TYR A 282 -3.88 -1.81 -0.07
C TYR A 282 -4.30 -3.17 -0.63
N ALA A 283 -5.57 -3.31 -0.96
CA ALA A 283 -6.18 -4.55 -1.49
C ALA A 283 -7.23 -4.24 -2.57
N ILE A 284 -7.46 -5.18 -3.48
CA ILE A 284 -8.51 -5.04 -4.50
C ILE A 284 -9.87 -5.09 -3.81
N TYR A 285 -10.68 -4.05 -4.00
CA TYR A 285 -11.98 -3.90 -3.37
C TYR A 285 -12.88 -5.13 -3.54
N GLU A 286 -12.93 -5.70 -4.74
CA GLU A 286 -13.76 -6.85 -5.08
C GLU A 286 -13.30 -8.16 -4.41
N ASN A 287 -12.05 -8.24 -3.95
CA ASN A 287 -11.47 -9.44 -3.35
C ASN A 287 -11.56 -9.44 -1.82
N VAL A 288 -12.01 -8.35 -1.21
CA VAL A 288 -12.16 -8.23 0.24
C VAL A 288 -13.61 -8.47 0.64
N ASP A 289 -13.85 -9.42 1.53
CA ASP A 289 -15.18 -9.64 2.09
C ASP A 289 -15.53 -8.54 3.11
N LEU A 290 -16.52 -7.73 2.74
CA LEU A 290 -17.04 -6.62 3.54
C LEU A 290 -18.48 -6.88 4.03
N SER A 291 -18.96 -8.12 3.99
CA SER A 291 -20.35 -8.47 4.34
C SER A 291 -20.71 -8.13 5.78
N ASN A 292 -19.77 -8.33 6.72
CA ASN A 292 -19.94 -8.09 8.16
C ASN A 292 -19.25 -6.80 8.64
N VAL A 293 -18.94 -5.88 7.73
CA VAL A 293 -18.25 -4.62 8.03
C VAL A 293 -19.25 -3.47 8.05
N LYS A 294 -19.19 -2.61 9.08
CA LYS A 294 -20.06 -1.41 9.19
C LYS A 294 -19.77 -0.48 8.01
N LYS A 295 -20.78 -0.11 7.23
CA LYS A 295 -20.63 0.77 6.05
C LYS A 295 -21.05 2.19 6.38
N LEU A 296 -20.19 3.15 6.07
CA LEU A 296 -20.44 4.58 6.25
C LEU A 296 -20.20 5.31 4.93
N GLU A 297 -21.24 5.93 4.41
CA GLU A 297 -21.19 6.70 3.17
C GLU A 297 -21.36 8.19 3.47
N ILE A 298 -20.32 8.98 3.18
CA ILE A 298 -20.32 10.43 3.38
C ILE A 298 -20.51 11.10 2.03
N MET A 299 -21.76 11.43 1.72
CA MET A 299 -22.14 12.02 0.44
C MET A 299 -21.83 13.53 0.37
N ASP A 300 -22.03 14.28 1.45
CA ASP A 300 -21.67 15.69 1.52
C ASP A 300 -20.19 15.85 1.91
N CYS A 301 -19.32 15.83 0.90
CA CYS A 301 -17.89 15.82 1.12
C CYS A 301 -17.31 17.14 1.66
N PHE A 302 -18.05 18.24 1.57
CA PHE A 302 -17.60 19.56 2.06
C PHE A 302 -17.97 19.79 3.52
N LYS A 303 -18.83 18.97 4.11
CA LYS A 303 -19.17 19.03 5.53
C LYS A 303 -18.36 18.03 6.34
N TYR A 304 -17.95 18.48 7.52
CA TYR A 304 -17.37 17.63 8.54
C TYR A 304 -18.49 16.98 9.35
N ASP A 305 -18.54 15.65 9.34
CA ASP A 305 -19.44 14.86 10.17
C ASP A 305 -18.68 14.36 11.40
N ASP A 306 -18.95 15.01 12.53
CA ASP A 306 -18.37 14.67 13.83
C ASP A 306 -19.16 13.57 14.57
N SER A 307 -20.28 13.11 14.01
CA SER A 307 -21.13 12.07 14.59
C SER A 307 -20.64 10.65 14.27
N ILE A 308 -19.58 10.52 13.47
CA ILE A 308 -19.05 9.23 13.03
C ILE A 308 -18.43 8.46 14.19
N ILE A 309 -18.91 7.24 14.42
CA ILE A 309 -18.43 6.32 15.46
C ILE A 309 -17.71 5.12 14.84
N PHE A 310 -16.50 4.81 15.33
CA PHE A 310 -15.67 3.68 14.90
C PHE A 310 -15.59 2.59 15.98
N ASP A 311 -16.70 1.92 16.23
CA ASP A 311 -16.88 0.87 17.26
C ASP A 311 -16.62 -0.55 16.75
N SER A 312 -16.57 -0.76 15.43
CA SER A 312 -16.30 -2.05 14.78
C SER A 312 -15.36 -1.89 13.57
N ASP A 313 -15.03 -2.99 12.90
CA ASP A 313 -14.50 -2.93 11.54
C ASP A 313 -15.44 -2.07 10.69
N THR A 314 -14.88 -1.10 9.98
CA THR A 314 -15.64 -0.05 9.29
C THR A 314 -15.12 0.16 7.88
N PHE A 315 -16.04 0.26 6.93
CA PHE A 315 -15.82 0.62 5.55
C PHE A 315 -16.36 2.03 5.33
N ILE A 316 -15.51 2.93 4.83
CA ILE A 316 -15.89 4.31 4.52
C ILE A 316 -15.82 4.60 3.02
N TYR A 317 -16.78 5.37 2.53
CA TYR A 317 -16.85 5.82 1.15
C TYR A 317 -17.30 7.29 1.09
N GLY A 318 -16.55 8.12 0.36
CA GLY A 318 -16.81 9.56 0.22
C GLY A 318 -15.58 10.31 -0.28
N TYR A 319 -15.69 11.61 -0.53
CA TYR A 319 -14.55 12.43 -0.96
C TYR A 319 -13.82 13.17 0.17
N PHE A 320 -14.45 13.37 1.34
CA PHE A 320 -13.84 13.97 2.53
C PHE A 320 -13.11 15.32 2.30
N GLN A 321 -13.65 16.19 1.44
CA GLN A 321 -13.07 17.47 1.04
C GLN A 321 -13.33 18.59 2.07
N ASN A 322 -13.17 18.28 3.36
CA ASN A 322 -13.21 19.25 4.45
C ASN A 322 -11.91 19.15 5.26
N LYS A 323 -11.26 20.29 5.49
CA LYS A 323 -9.98 20.36 6.22
C LYS A 323 -10.05 19.76 7.63
N LYS A 324 -11.22 19.73 8.28
CA LYS A 324 -11.42 19.14 9.61
C LYS A 324 -11.25 17.61 9.63
N TYR A 325 -11.31 16.94 8.48
CA TYR A 325 -10.94 15.52 8.41
C TYR A 325 -9.42 15.29 8.52
N ILE A 326 -8.60 16.35 8.46
CA ILE A 326 -7.14 16.30 8.48
C ILE A 326 -6.63 17.08 9.70
N GLU A 327 -6.40 16.40 10.83
CA GLU A 327 -5.93 17.08 12.06
C GLU A 327 -4.46 17.53 11.95
N ASN A 328 -3.59 16.75 11.31
CA ASN A 328 -2.16 17.06 11.16
C ASN A 328 -1.71 16.99 9.69
N LEU A 329 -1.82 18.12 8.99
CA LEU A 329 -1.44 18.21 7.58
C LEU A 329 0.04 17.86 7.34
N LYS A 330 0.97 18.32 8.19
CA LYS A 330 2.41 18.08 8.00
C LYS A 330 2.75 16.58 8.03
N GLU A 331 2.12 15.84 8.93
CA GLU A 331 2.27 14.39 9.03
C GLU A 331 1.71 13.71 7.78
N VAL A 332 0.51 14.08 7.34
CA VAL A 332 -0.10 13.55 6.10
C VAL A 332 0.78 13.81 4.87
N LEU A 333 1.30 15.03 4.70
CA LEU A 333 2.18 15.36 3.58
C LEU A 333 3.48 14.52 3.58
N SER A 334 3.99 14.14 4.76
CA SER A 334 5.15 13.26 4.87
C SER A 334 4.86 11.82 4.41
N LEU A 335 3.61 11.36 4.54
CA LEU A 335 3.19 10.05 4.05
C LEU A 335 3.12 10.03 2.51
N PHE A 336 2.76 11.16 1.90
CA PHE A 336 2.65 11.34 0.45
C PHE A 336 3.98 11.73 -0.24
N GLU A 337 5.06 11.88 0.53
CA GLU A 337 6.36 12.27 -0.01
C GLU A 337 7.04 11.10 -0.77
N ASN A 338 7.51 11.38 -2.00
CA ASN A 338 8.41 10.50 -2.75
C ASN A 338 9.71 11.24 -3.11
N ARG A 339 10.74 11.10 -2.26
CA ARG A 339 12.02 11.84 -2.40
C ARG A 339 12.77 11.49 -3.67
N GLU A 340 12.81 10.22 -4.01
CA GLU A 340 13.55 9.71 -5.17
C GLU A 340 12.98 10.31 -6.45
N LEU A 341 11.66 10.25 -6.62
CA LEU A 341 11.01 10.84 -7.78
C LEU A 341 11.19 12.37 -7.83
N CYS A 342 11.05 13.06 -6.70
CA CYS A 342 11.32 14.49 -6.64
C CYS A 342 12.75 14.84 -7.05
N GLN A 343 13.75 14.06 -6.62
CA GLN A 343 15.15 14.26 -7.01
C GLN A 343 15.38 14.02 -8.50
N GLN A 344 14.76 12.97 -9.07
CA GLN A 344 14.83 12.68 -10.50
C GLN A 344 14.22 13.81 -11.33
N LEU A 345 13.06 14.33 -10.92
CA LEU A 345 12.41 15.46 -11.58
C LEU A 345 13.24 16.74 -11.48
N MET A 346 13.78 17.06 -10.30
CA MET A 346 14.66 18.22 -10.12
C MET A 346 15.95 18.14 -10.92
N TYR A 347 16.54 16.95 -11.08
CA TYR A 347 17.70 16.76 -11.93
C TYR A 347 17.38 17.01 -13.41
N LYS A 348 16.18 16.61 -13.85
CA LYS A 348 15.73 16.77 -15.24
C LYS A 348 15.23 18.18 -15.56
N TYR A 349 14.63 18.86 -14.58
CA TYR A 349 14.01 20.18 -14.70
C TYR A 349 14.47 21.08 -13.55
N PRO A 350 15.76 21.47 -13.50
CA PRO A 350 16.31 22.27 -12.41
C PRO A 350 15.62 23.63 -12.25
N GLU A 351 15.06 24.17 -13.33
CA GLU A 351 14.32 25.43 -13.36
C GLU A 351 13.03 25.41 -12.54
N LEU A 352 12.53 24.23 -12.13
CA LEU A 352 11.43 24.09 -11.16
C LEU A 352 11.72 24.85 -9.85
N GLU A 353 12.96 24.84 -9.38
CA GLU A 353 13.33 25.43 -8.09
C GLU A 353 13.05 26.94 -8.01
N ASN A 354 13.08 27.65 -9.14
CA ASN A 354 12.85 29.10 -9.20
C ASN A 354 11.67 29.41 -10.12
N SER A 355 10.53 28.77 -9.87
CA SER A 355 9.35 28.86 -10.72
C SER A 355 8.04 28.84 -9.94
N TYR A 356 6.97 29.17 -10.66
CA TYR A 356 5.58 29.02 -10.24
C TYR A 356 4.89 28.00 -11.14
N PHE A 357 3.92 27.26 -10.62
CA PHE A 357 3.03 26.48 -11.48
C PHE A 357 1.75 27.26 -11.83
N ILE A 358 1.16 26.98 -12.99
CA ILE A 358 -0.22 27.33 -13.33
C ILE A 358 -0.93 26.03 -13.68
N HIS A 359 -2.03 25.74 -13.00
CA HIS A 359 -2.87 24.60 -13.33
C HIS A 359 -4.18 25.06 -14.00
N VAL A 360 -4.52 24.44 -15.13
CA VAL A 360 -5.77 24.65 -15.84
C VAL A 360 -6.55 23.35 -15.92
N ARG A 361 -7.80 23.36 -15.45
CA ARG A 361 -8.70 22.21 -15.49
C ARG A 361 -9.90 22.52 -16.37
N ARG A 362 -10.10 21.75 -17.44
CA ARG A 362 -11.19 21.93 -18.40
C ARG A 362 -11.86 20.62 -18.80
N GLY A 363 -11.10 19.53 -18.94
CA GLY A 363 -11.55 18.29 -19.61
C GLY A 363 -12.97 17.83 -19.24
N ASP A 364 -13.12 17.22 -18.06
CA ASP A 364 -14.41 16.76 -17.56
C ASP A 364 -15.37 17.91 -17.18
N TYR A 365 -14.84 19.10 -16.88
CA TYR A 365 -15.62 20.28 -16.51
C TYR A 365 -16.43 20.88 -17.66
N LEU A 366 -16.08 20.55 -18.90
CA LEU A 366 -16.82 20.96 -20.10
C LEU A 366 -17.95 19.99 -20.47
N LEU A 367 -18.10 18.86 -19.77
CA LEU A 367 -19.19 17.91 -20.01
C LEU A 367 -20.53 18.46 -19.47
N ASN A 368 -21.62 18.17 -20.18
CA ASN A 368 -22.97 18.60 -19.83
C ASN A 368 -23.33 18.22 -18.38
N GLY A 369 -23.78 19.19 -17.58
CA GLY A 369 -24.15 19.02 -16.17
C GLY A 369 -23.04 19.31 -15.16
N PHE A 370 -21.76 19.30 -15.57
CA PHE A 370 -20.64 19.73 -14.73
C PHE A 370 -20.23 21.18 -14.97
N SER A 371 -20.50 21.71 -16.17
CA SER A 371 -20.19 23.10 -16.52
C SER A 371 -20.77 24.12 -15.54
N ASP A 372 -22.01 23.95 -15.13
CA ASP A 372 -22.70 24.92 -14.27
C ASP A 372 -22.11 24.95 -12.86
N ILE A 373 -21.58 23.80 -12.41
CA ILE A 373 -20.98 23.62 -11.08
C ILE A 373 -19.53 24.12 -11.05
N TYR A 374 -18.74 23.85 -12.09
CA TYR A 374 -17.29 24.05 -12.04
C TYR A 374 -16.77 25.22 -12.89
N ASN A 375 -17.61 25.84 -13.73
CA ASN A 375 -17.17 26.94 -14.58
C ASN A 375 -17.09 28.26 -13.82
N PHE A 376 -16.00 28.99 -14.00
CA PHE A 376 -15.83 30.35 -13.50
C PHE A 376 -15.19 31.19 -14.60
N ASP A 377 -15.17 32.52 -14.41
CA ASP A 377 -14.52 33.46 -15.33
C ASP A 377 -12.99 33.28 -15.30
N LYS A 378 -12.52 32.34 -16.14
CA LYS A 378 -11.10 31.97 -16.26
C LYS A 378 -10.27 33.16 -16.73
N ASP A 379 -10.81 33.99 -17.62
CA ASP A 379 -10.09 35.12 -18.18
C ASP A 379 -9.77 36.14 -17.07
N SER A 380 -10.79 36.58 -16.33
CA SER A 380 -10.57 37.50 -15.22
C SER A 380 -9.67 36.91 -14.13
N TYR A 381 -9.88 35.63 -13.79
CA TYR A 381 -9.11 34.95 -12.75
C TYR A 381 -7.62 34.86 -13.09
N TYR A 382 -7.28 34.28 -14.25
CA TYR A 382 -5.88 34.06 -14.61
C TYR A 382 -5.15 35.38 -14.88
N THR A 383 -5.80 36.38 -15.49
CA THR A 383 -5.19 37.72 -15.66
C THR A 383 -4.80 38.33 -14.32
N LYS A 384 -5.73 38.40 -13.36
CA LYS A 384 -5.45 38.98 -12.04
C LYS A 384 -4.41 38.19 -11.25
N ALA A 385 -4.47 36.86 -11.32
CA ALA A 385 -3.52 35.99 -10.63
C ALA A 385 -2.10 36.16 -11.18
N ILE A 386 -1.96 36.26 -12.50
CA ILE A 386 -0.67 36.52 -13.16
C ILE A 386 -0.13 37.91 -12.80
N GLU A 387 -0.97 38.94 -12.87
CA GLU A 387 -0.59 40.31 -12.46
C GLU A 387 -0.11 40.37 -11.01
N MET A 388 -0.76 39.64 -10.11
CA MET A 388 -0.34 39.52 -8.71
C MET A 388 1.07 38.93 -8.59
N ILE A 389 1.37 37.84 -9.32
CA ILE A 389 2.71 37.24 -9.30
C ILE A 389 3.76 38.21 -9.87
N TYR A 390 3.46 38.90 -10.98
CA TYR A 390 4.38 39.91 -11.53
C TYR A 390 4.63 41.10 -10.60
N SER A 391 3.72 41.39 -9.67
CA SER A 391 3.90 42.46 -8.70
C SER A 391 4.92 42.13 -7.59
N ILE A 392 5.20 40.84 -7.37
CA ILE A 392 6.12 40.35 -6.34
C ILE A 392 7.40 39.71 -6.92
N ASP A 393 7.35 39.25 -8.17
CA ASP A 393 8.47 38.69 -8.91
C ASP A 393 8.55 39.38 -10.28
N ALA A 394 9.67 40.04 -10.56
CA ALA A 394 9.85 40.80 -11.79
C ALA A 394 10.06 39.90 -13.03
N ASN A 395 10.47 38.63 -12.85
CA ASN A 395 10.74 37.71 -13.94
C ASN A 395 10.32 36.26 -13.60
N PRO A 396 9.03 36.02 -13.32
CA PRO A 396 8.54 34.70 -12.97
C PRO A 396 8.65 33.76 -14.18
N HIS A 397 9.12 32.54 -13.93
CA HIS A 397 8.97 31.43 -14.88
C HIS A 397 7.78 30.57 -14.48
N PHE A 398 6.89 30.27 -15.43
CA PHE A 398 5.68 29.51 -15.19
C PHE A 398 5.71 28.12 -15.83
N PHE A 399 5.53 27.08 -15.03
CA PHE A 399 5.20 25.75 -15.54
C PHE A 399 3.68 25.58 -15.64
N ILE A 400 3.16 25.34 -16.84
CA ILE A 400 1.73 25.22 -17.08
C ILE A 400 1.35 23.75 -17.25
N PHE A 401 0.41 23.31 -16.42
CA PHE A 401 -0.15 21.96 -16.39
C PHE A 401 -1.63 22.02 -16.75
N SER A 402 -2.09 21.13 -17.63
CA SER A 402 -3.48 21.11 -18.07
C SER A 402 -3.93 19.74 -18.53
N ASP A 403 -5.21 19.43 -18.33
CA ASP A 403 -5.86 18.30 -19.00
C ASP A 403 -6.40 18.63 -20.39
N ASP A 404 -6.27 19.88 -20.82
CA ASP A 404 -6.59 20.44 -22.13
C ASP A 404 -5.38 21.26 -22.64
N ILE A 405 -4.42 20.57 -23.27
CA ILE A 405 -3.15 21.16 -23.74
C ILE A 405 -3.39 22.12 -24.91
N ASP A 406 -4.27 21.74 -25.85
CA ASP A 406 -4.58 22.56 -27.02
C ASP A 406 -5.17 23.92 -26.61
N PHE A 407 -6.01 23.94 -25.57
CA PHE A 407 -6.51 25.20 -25.03
C PHE A 407 -5.38 26.09 -24.50
N VAL A 408 -4.51 25.57 -23.62
CA VAL A 408 -3.47 26.40 -22.98
C VAL A 408 -2.39 26.87 -23.95
N GLU A 409 -2.10 26.12 -25.01
CA GLU A 409 -1.20 26.54 -26.08
C GLU A 409 -1.75 27.74 -26.87
N ASN A 410 -3.08 27.82 -27.02
CA ASN A 410 -3.76 28.87 -27.77
C ASN A 410 -4.37 29.97 -26.88
N TYR A 411 -4.20 29.89 -25.56
CA TYR A 411 -4.87 30.80 -24.64
C TYR A 411 -4.19 32.18 -24.62
N PRO A 412 -4.85 33.28 -25.06
CA PRO A 412 -4.20 34.57 -25.25
C PRO A 412 -3.54 35.15 -23.99
N ILE A 413 -4.14 34.91 -22.82
CA ILE A 413 -3.63 35.38 -21.52
C ILE A 413 -2.25 34.78 -21.20
N PHE A 414 -1.95 33.59 -21.72
CA PHE A 414 -0.66 32.95 -21.50
C PHE A 414 0.39 33.29 -22.55
N SER A 415 0.02 33.94 -23.66
CA SER A 415 0.90 34.13 -24.82
C SER A 415 2.23 34.83 -24.49
N SER A 416 2.21 35.87 -23.66
CA SER A 416 3.37 36.68 -23.29
C SER A 416 4.17 36.16 -22.08
N LEU A 417 3.73 35.09 -21.42
CA LEU A 417 4.42 34.55 -20.25
C LEU A 417 5.76 33.88 -20.63
N ASN A 418 6.76 34.08 -19.77
CA ASN A 418 7.93 33.19 -19.72
C ASN A 418 7.47 31.85 -19.12
N LYS A 419 7.24 30.85 -19.98
CA LYS A 419 6.54 29.62 -19.60
C LYS A 419 7.11 28.36 -20.23
N THR A 420 6.87 27.24 -19.54
CA THR A 420 7.04 25.87 -20.04
C THR A 420 5.69 25.17 -19.94
N ILE A 421 5.13 24.71 -21.06
CA ILE A 421 3.88 23.92 -21.08
C ILE A 421 4.25 22.44 -20.96
N VAL A 422 3.79 21.79 -19.89
CA VAL A 422 4.06 20.38 -19.62
C VAL A 422 3.02 19.51 -20.33
N LYS A 423 3.48 18.52 -21.11
CA LYS A 423 2.61 17.68 -21.95
C LYS A 423 2.43 16.27 -21.35
N ARG A 424 1.18 15.93 -21.01
CA ARG A 424 0.78 14.63 -20.43
C ARG A 424 0.75 13.46 -21.41
N MET A 425 0.95 12.24 -20.92
CA MET A 425 0.50 11.02 -21.60
C MET A 425 -1.04 10.97 -21.64
N THR A 426 -1.62 10.89 -22.84
CA THR A 426 -3.08 10.72 -23.01
C THR A 426 -3.47 9.36 -23.59
N THR A 427 -2.50 8.54 -24.04
CA THR A 427 -2.74 7.18 -24.56
C THR A 427 -1.55 6.25 -24.23
N GLN A 428 -1.80 4.94 -24.13
CA GLN A 428 -0.80 3.88 -23.85
C GLN A 428 0.24 3.67 -24.98
N ARG A 429 0.36 4.56 -25.97
CA ARG A 429 1.35 4.41 -27.05
C ARG A 429 2.68 5.07 -26.66
N MET A 430 3.65 4.21 -26.30
CA MET A 430 5.01 4.55 -25.85
C MET A 430 5.94 5.08 -26.96
N THR A 431 5.55 6.10 -27.73
CA THR A 431 6.43 6.62 -28.80
C THR A 431 6.98 8.03 -28.56
N ILE A 432 6.59 8.74 -27.49
CA ILE A 432 7.19 10.03 -27.12
C ILE A 432 7.30 10.14 -25.59
N GLN A 433 8.44 10.59 -25.05
CA GLN A 433 8.62 10.97 -23.64
C GLN A 433 7.50 11.93 -23.22
N ARG A 434 6.52 11.42 -22.47
CA ARG A 434 5.38 12.18 -21.96
C ARG A 434 5.22 11.87 -20.48
N MET A 435 4.74 12.87 -19.74
CA MET A 435 4.72 12.87 -18.28
C MET A 435 3.53 12.10 -17.71
N THR A 436 3.71 11.41 -16.59
CA THR A 436 2.63 10.73 -15.85
C THR A 436 1.88 11.69 -14.91
N THR A 437 0.72 11.27 -14.39
CA THR A 437 -0.06 12.13 -13.47
C THR A 437 0.69 12.38 -12.17
N ILE A 438 1.45 11.40 -11.67
CA ILE A 438 2.26 11.56 -10.47
C ILE A 438 3.46 12.49 -10.73
N GLU A 439 4.11 12.39 -11.88
CA GLU A 439 5.18 13.31 -12.25
C GLU A 439 4.69 14.77 -12.33
N GLU A 440 3.53 15.03 -12.94
CA GLU A 440 2.92 16.36 -12.96
C GLU A 440 2.61 16.89 -11.55
N PHE A 441 2.05 16.03 -10.69
CA PHE A 441 1.76 16.37 -9.30
C PHE A 441 3.02 16.81 -8.56
N PHE A 442 4.10 16.03 -8.66
CA PHE A 442 5.35 16.36 -7.98
C PHE A 442 6.06 17.55 -8.62
N MET A 443 6.02 17.75 -9.94
CA MET A 443 6.57 18.95 -10.57
C MET A 443 5.88 20.23 -10.08
N MET A 444 4.55 20.25 -9.96
CA MET A 444 3.86 21.38 -9.33
C MET A 444 4.33 21.60 -7.88
N SER A 445 4.55 20.54 -7.11
CA SER A 445 5.06 20.65 -5.73
C SER A 445 6.52 21.12 -5.63
N LEU A 446 7.28 21.01 -6.73
CA LEU A 446 8.68 21.45 -6.84
C LEU A 446 8.82 22.90 -7.31
N CYS A 447 7.74 23.51 -7.82
CA CYS A 447 7.67 24.95 -8.10
C CYS A 447 7.72 25.74 -6.79
N ARG A 448 8.94 26.00 -6.30
CA ARG A 448 9.21 26.45 -4.92
C ARG A 448 8.57 27.79 -4.59
N ASN A 449 8.37 28.67 -5.57
CA ASN A 449 7.85 30.02 -5.32
C ASN A 449 6.33 30.04 -5.16
N GLY A 450 5.61 29.00 -5.61
CA GLY A 450 4.17 28.87 -5.44
C GLY A 450 3.44 28.53 -6.74
N GLY A 451 2.21 29.00 -6.89
CA GLY A 451 1.45 28.77 -8.10
C GLY A 451 -0.01 29.23 -8.09
N ILE A 452 -0.61 29.16 -9.26
CA ILE A 452 -2.00 29.51 -9.54
C ILE A 452 -2.77 28.21 -9.75
N CYS A 453 -3.62 27.86 -8.78
CA CYS A 453 -4.43 26.66 -8.82
C CYS A 453 -5.66 26.84 -9.71
N ALA A 454 -6.13 25.76 -10.32
CA ALA A 454 -7.54 25.66 -10.74
C ALA A 454 -8.40 25.33 -9.50
N ASN A 455 -9.72 25.35 -9.67
CA ASN A 455 -10.68 24.80 -8.71
C ASN A 455 -10.66 23.25 -8.69
N SER A 456 -9.47 22.69 -8.53
CA SER A 456 -9.19 21.27 -8.62
C SER A 456 -8.43 20.82 -7.38
N THR A 457 -8.88 19.72 -6.78
CA THR A 457 -8.19 19.10 -5.64
C THR A 457 -6.76 18.70 -5.97
N PHE A 458 -6.46 18.41 -7.24
CA PHE A 458 -5.12 18.06 -7.71
C PHE A 458 -4.10 19.18 -7.49
N SER A 459 -4.38 20.39 -7.97
CA SER A 459 -3.50 21.55 -7.76
C SER A 459 -3.49 22.04 -6.32
N GLY A 460 -4.60 21.88 -5.58
CA GLY A 460 -4.66 22.22 -4.15
C GLY A 460 -3.77 21.31 -3.29
N TRP A 461 -3.73 20.01 -3.59
CA TRP A 461 -2.80 19.11 -2.89
C TRP A 461 -1.34 19.34 -3.28
N ALA A 462 -1.07 19.59 -4.56
CA ALA A 462 0.29 19.89 -5.01
C ALA A 462 0.83 21.19 -4.36
N SER A 463 -0.02 22.21 -4.20
CA SER A 463 0.36 23.45 -3.52
C SER A 463 0.69 23.23 -2.04
N ASN A 464 -0.06 22.37 -1.34
CA ASN A 464 0.25 21.98 0.04
C ASN A 464 1.61 21.27 0.17
N MET A 465 2.03 20.49 -0.83
CA MET A 465 3.31 19.77 -0.85
C MET A 465 4.54 20.69 -1.03
N ILE A 466 4.37 21.92 -1.52
CA ILE A 466 5.47 22.88 -1.64
C ILE A 466 6.01 23.23 -0.25
N ARG A 467 7.32 23.03 -0.04
CA ARG A 467 7.96 23.19 1.28
C ARG A 467 8.28 24.63 1.67
N ASN A 468 8.33 25.53 0.71
CA ASN A 468 8.65 26.92 0.96
C ASN A 468 7.51 27.57 1.78
N PRO A 469 7.77 28.06 3.01
CA PRO A 469 6.76 28.74 3.81
C PRO A 469 6.36 30.11 3.23
N GLU A 470 7.21 30.71 2.38
CA GLU A 470 6.99 32.00 1.73
C GLU A 470 6.32 31.86 0.34
N LYS A 471 5.90 30.65 -0.03
CA LYS A 471 5.22 30.39 -1.30
C LYS A 471 3.96 31.24 -1.46
N VAL A 472 3.68 31.67 -2.68
CA VAL A 472 2.45 32.39 -3.02
C VAL A 472 1.50 31.46 -3.77
N ILE A 473 0.40 31.10 -3.12
CA ILE A 473 -0.64 30.24 -3.69
C ILE A 473 -1.89 31.07 -3.95
N ILE A 474 -2.33 31.07 -5.21
CA ILE A 474 -3.55 31.75 -5.65
C ILE A 474 -4.59 30.69 -6.03
N VAL A 475 -5.79 30.82 -5.48
CA VAL A 475 -6.92 29.92 -5.76
C VAL A 475 -8.13 30.71 -6.26
N PRO A 476 -9.04 30.12 -7.04
CA PRO A 476 -10.28 30.80 -7.42
C PRO A 476 -11.17 30.99 -6.19
N LYS A 477 -11.84 32.14 -6.11
CA LYS A 477 -12.79 32.47 -5.04
C LYS A 477 -13.99 31.54 -5.02
N ASN A 478 -14.50 31.21 -6.20
CA ASN A 478 -15.55 30.22 -6.36
C ASN A 478 -14.91 28.89 -6.76
N TRP A 479 -14.70 28.01 -5.79
CA TRP A 479 -14.16 26.66 -6.04
C TRP A 479 -15.20 25.79 -6.80
N ILE A 480 -16.45 25.89 -6.40
CA ILE A 480 -17.62 25.29 -7.04
C ILE A 480 -18.82 26.22 -6.85
N ASN A 481 -19.66 26.31 -7.87
CA ASN A 481 -20.88 27.10 -7.92
C ASN A 481 -22.05 26.28 -7.37
N ILE A 482 -21.97 25.94 -6.10
CA ILE A 482 -23.06 25.29 -5.37
C ILE A 482 -23.77 26.34 -4.50
N GLY A 483 -25.09 26.22 -4.37
CA GLY A 483 -25.94 27.20 -3.67
C GLY A 483 -25.76 27.24 -2.14
N TYR A 484 -24.60 26.85 -1.60
CA TYR A 484 -24.28 26.91 -0.17
C TYR A 484 -22.80 27.23 0.06
N GLU A 485 -22.51 27.84 1.21
CA GLU A 485 -21.14 28.19 1.62
C GLU A 485 -20.34 26.95 2.02
N TYR A 486 -19.09 26.90 1.59
CA TYR A 486 -18.09 25.91 2.00
C TYR A 486 -16.73 26.58 2.11
N GLU A 487 -15.83 25.98 2.88
CA GLU A 487 -14.46 26.45 2.99
C GLU A 487 -13.57 25.79 1.95
N ILE A 488 -12.69 26.55 1.31
CA ILE A 488 -11.64 26.00 0.46
C ILE A 488 -10.75 25.12 1.36
N PRO A 489 -10.57 23.82 1.06
CA PRO A 489 -9.96 22.86 1.98
C PRO A 489 -8.42 22.91 1.99
N PHE A 490 -7.82 24.00 1.50
CA PHE A 490 -6.38 24.14 1.27
C PHE A 490 -5.84 25.44 1.85
N ASN A 491 -4.55 25.47 2.15
CA ASN A 491 -3.86 26.70 2.53
C ASN A 491 -3.55 27.51 1.27
N TYR A 492 -3.92 28.80 1.25
CA TYR A 492 -3.66 29.70 0.14
C TYR A 492 -3.29 31.10 0.64
N THR A 493 -2.64 31.88 -0.22
CA THR A 493 -2.25 33.27 0.03
C THR A 493 -3.35 34.23 -0.43
N TYR A 494 -3.87 34.01 -1.64
CA TYR A 494 -4.91 34.84 -2.24
C TYR A 494 -6.04 33.99 -2.82
N SER A 495 -7.25 34.52 -2.72
CA SER A 495 -8.46 33.95 -3.31
C SER A 495 -9.12 35.03 -4.17
N LEU A 496 -9.21 34.79 -5.48
CA LEU A 496 -9.58 35.80 -6.49
C LEU A 496 -10.87 35.48 -7.23
#